data_AF-A0A258Z057-F1
#
_entry.id   AF-A0A258Z057-F1
#
_cell.length_a   1.000
_cell.length_b   1.000
_cell.length_c   1.000
_cell.angle_alpha   90.00
_cell.angle_beta   90.00
_cell.angle_gamma   90.00
#
_symmetry.space_group_name_H-M   'P 1'
#
loop_
_entity.id
_entity.type
_entity.pdbx_description
1 polymer ?
#
loop_
_entity_poly.entity_id
_entity_poly.type
_entity_poly.pdbx_seq_one_letter_code
_entity_poly.pdbx_strand_id
1 'polypeptide(L)'
;MHTPRKRFGQNFLIDDGIIHAIVNAIHPQPGETVVEIGPGLGALTRPLLERLPHLHAVELDRDIVARLQRSWPADRLTVHSCDALKFDFGSLGTGLRIIGNLPYNISTPLLFHLMEFSAQIRDMTFMLQKEVVERMVAEPCSNDYGRLTIMLQRRFHLEWLLDVPPTAFNPPPRVDSAVVRLIPKTAAEVVALDEALFARVVQTAFSQRRKTLKNTLGSLLKPEGFAALGIDSTLRAEALPLADYERIAQHLADSPAT
;
A
#
# COMPACT_ATOMS: atom_id res chain seq x y z
N MET A 1 -10.50 -9.72 -28.75
CA MET A 1 -10.05 -10.32 -27.48
C MET A 1 -8.69 -9.74 -27.13
N HIS A 2 -8.50 -9.20 -25.92
CA HIS A 2 -7.18 -8.75 -25.45
C HIS A 2 -6.46 -9.96 -24.83
N THR A 3 -5.28 -10.31 -25.35
CA THR A 3 -4.49 -11.42 -24.80
C THR A 3 -3.69 -10.91 -23.60
N PRO A 4 -3.83 -11.48 -22.40
CA PRO A 4 -3.05 -11.07 -21.24
C PRO A 4 -1.55 -11.15 -21.55
N ARG A 5 -0.83 -10.04 -21.35
CA ARG A 5 0.61 -10.02 -21.55
C ARG A 5 1.29 -10.52 -20.28
N LYS A 6 1.95 -11.70 -20.35
CA LYS A 6 2.65 -12.32 -19.21
C LYS A 6 3.60 -11.36 -18.47
N ARG A 7 4.20 -10.39 -19.16
CA ARG A 7 5.10 -9.37 -18.58
C ARG A 7 4.40 -8.45 -17.57
N PHE A 8 3.08 -8.28 -17.66
CA PHE A 8 2.30 -7.37 -16.82
C PHE A 8 1.48 -8.08 -15.73
N GLY A 9 1.59 -9.41 -15.59
CA GLY A 9 0.91 -10.15 -14.50
C GLY A 9 -0.61 -9.97 -14.47
N GLN A 10 -1.24 -9.77 -15.62
CA GLN A 10 -2.65 -9.40 -15.73
C GLN A 10 -3.59 -10.57 -15.40
N ASN A 11 -4.22 -10.52 -14.22
CA ASN A 11 -5.38 -11.33 -13.86
C ASN A 11 -6.61 -10.40 -13.82
N PHE A 12 -7.58 -10.62 -14.69
CA PHE A 12 -8.75 -9.74 -14.77
C PHE A 12 -9.84 -10.23 -13.83
N LEU A 13 -10.32 -9.36 -12.94
CA LEU A 13 -11.46 -9.63 -12.06
C LEU A 13 -12.72 -9.77 -12.92
N ILE A 14 -13.47 -10.85 -12.72
CA ILE A 14 -14.68 -11.20 -13.48
C ILE A 14 -15.89 -11.52 -12.61
N ASP A 15 -15.70 -11.66 -11.29
CA ASP A 15 -16.79 -11.97 -10.37
C ASP A 15 -17.56 -10.71 -9.98
N ASP A 16 -18.79 -10.58 -10.49
CA ASP A 16 -19.65 -9.42 -10.25
C ASP A 16 -19.98 -9.23 -8.76
N GLY A 17 -20.11 -10.30 -7.99
CA GLY A 17 -20.38 -10.23 -6.55
C GLY A 17 -19.24 -9.56 -5.80
N ILE A 18 -18.01 -9.95 -6.10
CA ILE A 18 -16.80 -9.36 -5.50
C ILE A 18 -16.60 -7.92 -5.99
N ILE A 19 -16.81 -7.66 -7.28
CA ILE A 19 -16.75 -6.31 -7.86
C ILE A 19 -17.71 -5.37 -7.10
N HIS A 20 -18.97 -5.78 -6.93
CA HIS A 20 -19.95 -4.97 -6.23
C HIS A 20 -19.64 -4.85 -4.73
N ALA A 21 -19.12 -5.90 -4.07
CA ALA A 21 -18.67 -5.82 -2.69
C ALA A 21 -17.56 -4.77 -2.50
N ILE A 22 -16.56 -4.74 -3.40
CA ILE A 22 -15.48 -3.76 -3.38
C ILE A 22 -16.03 -2.34 -3.58
N VAL A 23 -16.87 -2.11 -4.60
CA VAL A 23 -17.44 -0.79 -4.88
C VAL A 23 -18.36 -0.32 -3.74
N ASN A 24 -19.10 -1.24 -3.12
CA ASN A 24 -19.92 -0.94 -1.94
C ASN A 24 -19.07 -0.58 -0.73
N ALA A 25 -17.97 -1.30 -0.49
CA ALA A 25 -17.04 -0.96 0.58
C ALA A 25 -16.45 0.43 0.35
N ILE A 26 -15.95 0.74 -0.86
CA ILE A 26 -15.44 2.07 -1.23
C ILE A 26 -16.52 3.13 -1.02
N HIS A 27 -17.78 2.85 -1.36
CA HIS A 27 -18.89 3.78 -1.20
C HIS A 27 -18.62 5.16 -1.85
N PRO A 28 -18.25 5.20 -3.15
CA PRO A 28 -17.88 6.45 -3.81
C PRO A 28 -19.08 7.41 -3.90
N GLN A 29 -18.84 8.69 -3.61
CA GLN A 29 -19.84 9.74 -3.66
C GLN A 29 -19.60 10.72 -4.81
N PRO A 30 -20.66 11.31 -5.40
CA PRO A 30 -20.51 12.41 -6.33
C PRO A 30 -19.70 13.57 -5.71
N GLY A 31 -18.78 14.13 -6.50
CA GLY A 31 -17.88 15.20 -6.06
C GLY A 31 -16.56 14.73 -5.45
N GLU A 32 -16.37 13.42 -5.23
CA GLU A 32 -15.08 12.87 -4.82
C GLU A 32 -14.14 12.68 -6.02
N THR A 33 -12.85 12.98 -5.83
CA THR A 33 -11.81 12.69 -6.83
C THR A 33 -11.30 11.27 -6.63
N VAL A 34 -11.71 10.36 -7.52
CA VAL A 34 -11.32 8.94 -7.48
C VAL A 34 -10.32 8.62 -8.59
N VAL A 35 -9.30 7.84 -8.25
CA VAL A 35 -8.24 7.42 -9.17
C VAL A 35 -8.12 5.90 -9.14
N GLU A 36 -8.35 5.25 -10.28
CA GLU A 36 -8.15 3.82 -10.46
C GLU A 36 -6.77 3.52 -11.05
N ILE A 37 -5.94 2.78 -10.33
CA ILE A 37 -4.65 2.29 -10.83
C ILE A 37 -4.84 0.91 -11.45
N GLY A 38 -4.42 0.76 -12.71
CA GLY A 38 -4.53 -0.51 -13.43
C GLY A 38 -5.99 -0.93 -13.68
N PRO A 39 -6.81 -0.09 -14.35
CA PRO A 39 -8.22 -0.40 -14.65
C PRO A 39 -8.43 -1.69 -15.45
N GLY A 40 -7.40 -2.15 -16.17
CA GLY A 40 -7.47 -3.38 -16.94
C GLY A 40 -8.63 -3.34 -17.95
N LEU A 41 -9.48 -4.36 -17.94
CA LEU A 41 -10.62 -4.43 -18.85
C LEU A 41 -11.84 -3.59 -18.43
N GLY A 42 -11.72 -2.84 -17.32
CA GLY A 42 -12.77 -1.96 -16.80
C GLY A 42 -13.71 -2.62 -15.79
N ALA A 43 -13.24 -3.65 -15.06
CA ALA A 43 -14.05 -4.43 -14.14
C ALA A 43 -14.56 -3.60 -12.96
N LEU A 44 -13.69 -2.81 -12.32
CA LEU A 44 -14.10 -1.83 -11.30
C LEU A 44 -14.50 -0.51 -11.94
N THR A 45 -13.83 -0.08 -13.02
CA THR A 45 -14.11 1.18 -13.75
C THR A 45 -15.59 1.36 -14.07
N ARG A 46 -16.26 0.33 -14.60
CA ARG A 46 -17.68 0.40 -15.00
C ARG A 46 -18.61 0.72 -13.81
N PRO A 47 -18.68 -0.10 -12.75
CA PRO A 47 -19.57 0.17 -11.61
C PRO A 47 -19.17 1.42 -10.81
N LEU A 48 -17.91 1.85 -10.86
CA LEU A 48 -17.51 3.15 -10.29
C LEU A 48 -18.11 4.32 -11.06
N LEU A 49 -18.03 4.28 -12.39
CA LEU A 49 -18.63 5.30 -13.25
C LEU A 49 -20.16 5.34 -13.17
N GLU A 50 -20.82 4.26 -12.75
CA GLU A 50 -22.25 4.30 -12.45
C GLU A 50 -22.59 5.19 -11.25
N ARG A 51 -21.63 5.42 -10.34
CA ARG A 51 -21.81 6.24 -9.11
C ARG A 51 -21.13 7.60 -9.19
N LEU A 52 -20.07 7.70 -9.99
CA LEU A 52 -19.25 8.90 -10.11
C LEU A 52 -19.52 9.61 -11.44
N PRO A 53 -19.61 10.95 -11.44
CA PRO A 53 -19.70 11.72 -12.68
C PRO A 53 -18.40 11.64 -13.50
N HIS A 54 -17.25 11.54 -12.84
CA HIS A 54 -15.92 11.46 -13.47
C HIS A 54 -15.01 10.49 -12.70
N LEU A 55 -14.11 9.81 -13.42
CA LEU A 55 -13.07 8.94 -12.85
C LEU A 55 -11.72 9.22 -13.52
N HIS A 56 -10.65 9.23 -12.74
CA HIS A 56 -9.29 9.18 -13.29
C HIS A 56 -8.80 7.74 -13.30
N ALA A 57 -8.04 7.37 -14.33
CA ALA A 57 -7.38 6.07 -14.39
C ALA A 57 -5.91 6.21 -14.76
N VAL A 58 -5.02 5.43 -14.14
CA VAL A 58 -3.60 5.36 -14.48
C VAL A 58 -3.32 3.98 -15.09
N GLU A 59 -2.89 3.96 -16.34
CA GLU A 59 -2.64 2.72 -17.09
C GLU A 59 -1.41 2.86 -17.99
N LEU A 60 -0.57 1.82 -18.03
CA LEU A 60 0.64 1.80 -18.83
C LEU A 60 0.45 1.08 -20.17
N ASP A 61 -0.44 0.09 -20.23
CA ASP A 61 -0.67 -0.69 -21.44
C ASP A 61 -1.49 0.11 -22.47
N ARG A 62 -0.83 0.52 -23.55
CA ARG A 62 -1.42 1.33 -24.62
C ARG A 62 -2.66 0.68 -25.27
N ASP A 63 -2.71 -0.64 -25.34
CA ASP A 63 -3.87 -1.34 -25.92
C ASP A 63 -5.10 -1.21 -25.00
N ILE A 64 -4.87 -1.25 -23.68
CA ILE A 64 -5.88 -1.03 -22.66
C ILE A 64 -6.31 0.44 -22.65
N VAL A 65 -5.36 1.39 -22.65
CA VAL A 65 -5.65 2.84 -22.75
C VAL A 65 -6.57 3.13 -23.93
N ALA A 66 -6.20 2.65 -25.13
CA ALA A 66 -7.00 2.86 -26.35
C ALA A 66 -8.37 2.18 -26.28
N ARG A 67 -8.51 1.09 -25.53
CA ARG A 67 -9.81 0.45 -25.28
C ARG A 67 -10.67 1.29 -24.32
N LEU A 68 -10.11 1.79 -23.23
CA LEU A 68 -10.82 2.60 -22.25
C LEU A 68 -11.32 3.90 -22.88
N GLN A 69 -10.47 4.60 -23.62
CA GLN A 69 -10.81 5.85 -24.32
C GLN A 69 -11.88 5.67 -25.41
N ARG A 70 -12.02 4.47 -25.98
CA ARG A 70 -13.13 4.15 -26.90
C ARG A 70 -14.43 3.78 -26.16
N SER A 71 -14.32 3.31 -24.93
CA SER A 71 -15.45 2.81 -24.14
C SER A 71 -16.14 3.93 -23.37
N TRP A 72 -15.40 4.97 -22.99
CA TRP A 72 -15.92 6.13 -22.28
C TRP A 72 -15.37 7.45 -22.84
N PRO A 73 -16.20 8.50 -22.92
CA PRO A 73 -15.74 9.83 -23.30
C PRO A 73 -14.85 10.44 -22.21
N ALA A 74 -14.02 11.42 -22.60
CA ALA A 74 -12.99 12.00 -21.73
C ALA A 74 -13.55 12.79 -20.53
N ASP A 75 -14.78 13.31 -20.64
CA ASP A 75 -15.49 13.96 -19.54
C ASP A 75 -16.00 12.97 -18.47
N ARG A 76 -16.10 11.67 -18.82
CA ARG A 76 -16.44 10.58 -17.89
C ARG A 76 -15.21 9.89 -17.35
N LEU A 77 -14.20 9.65 -18.18
CA LEU A 77 -12.98 8.91 -17.82
C LEU A 77 -11.73 9.60 -18.37
N THR A 78 -10.90 10.16 -17.48
CA THR A 78 -9.57 10.64 -17.84
C THR A 78 -8.55 9.51 -17.68
N VAL A 79 -7.93 9.06 -18.78
CA VAL A 79 -6.90 8.01 -18.75
C VAL A 79 -5.50 8.62 -18.85
N HIS A 80 -4.74 8.52 -17.76
CA HIS A 80 -3.34 8.91 -17.65
C HIS A 80 -2.45 7.75 -18.13
N SER A 81 -1.98 7.83 -19.37
CA SER A 81 -1.17 6.78 -20.01
C SER A 81 0.29 6.78 -19.52
N CYS A 82 0.56 6.31 -18.30
CA CYS A 82 1.89 6.33 -17.69
C CYS A 82 2.10 5.20 -16.67
N ASP A 83 3.34 5.09 -16.20
CA ASP A 83 3.71 4.19 -15.10
C ASP A 83 3.24 4.80 -13.77
N ALA A 84 2.43 4.06 -13.01
CA ALA A 84 1.91 4.52 -11.72
C ALA A 84 3.01 4.85 -10.70
N LEU A 85 4.19 4.20 -10.79
CA LEU A 85 5.36 4.51 -9.95
C LEU A 85 6.02 5.85 -10.28
N LYS A 86 5.62 6.49 -11.38
CA LYS A 86 6.16 7.77 -11.84
C LYS A 86 5.09 8.84 -11.96
N PHE A 87 3.84 8.48 -11.68
CA PHE A 87 2.72 9.40 -11.75
C PHE A 87 2.73 10.30 -10.51
N ASP A 88 2.59 11.60 -10.75
CA ASP A 88 2.40 12.60 -9.71
C ASP A 88 0.92 12.64 -9.32
N PHE A 89 0.55 11.88 -8.30
CA PHE A 89 -0.82 11.87 -7.77
C PHE A 89 -1.22 13.22 -7.19
N GLY A 90 -0.25 14.00 -6.72
CA GLY A 90 -0.51 15.33 -6.17
C GLY A 90 -1.04 16.33 -7.20
N SER A 91 -0.77 16.10 -8.48
CA SER A 91 -1.34 16.89 -9.59
C SER A 91 -2.86 16.82 -9.68
N LEU A 92 -3.51 15.84 -9.04
CA LEU A 92 -4.97 15.66 -9.03
C LEU A 92 -5.66 16.37 -7.85
N GLY A 93 -4.91 17.03 -6.98
CA GLY A 93 -5.44 17.81 -5.86
C GLY A 93 -5.38 17.08 -4.52
N THR A 94 -6.38 17.31 -3.66
CA THR A 94 -6.46 16.77 -2.28
C THR A 94 -7.77 16.00 -2.09
N GLY A 95 -7.84 15.20 -1.03
CA GLY A 95 -9.00 14.34 -0.76
C GLY A 95 -9.10 13.15 -1.72
N LEU A 96 -7.97 12.73 -2.30
CA LEU A 96 -7.92 11.68 -3.32
C LEU A 96 -8.33 10.34 -2.74
N ARG A 97 -9.14 9.60 -3.48
CA ARG A 97 -9.47 8.20 -3.19
C ARG A 97 -8.80 7.32 -4.24
N ILE A 98 -7.82 6.52 -3.83
CA ILE A 98 -7.02 5.74 -4.77
C ILE A 98 -7.42 4.28 -4.67
N ILE A 99 -7.76 3.68 -5.79
CA ILE A 99 -8.27 2.31 -5.83
C ILE A 99 -7.53 1.51 -6.90
N GLY A 100 -7.52 0.19 -6.79
CA GLY A 100 -6.96 -0.61 -7.87
C GLY A 100 -6.81 -2.09 -7.56
N ASN A 101 -6.79 -2.88 -8.63
CA ASN A 101 -6.30 -4.25 -8.59
C ASN A 101 -4.82 -4.24 -8.97
N LEU A 102 -3.94 -4.16 -7.97
CA LEU A 102 -2.54 -3.85 -8.23
C LEU A 102 -1.79 -5.09 -8.73
N PRO A 103 -0.97 -4.96 -9.80
CA PRO A 103 -0.10 -6.06 -10.21
C PRO A 103 0.86 -6.43 -9.08
N TYR A 104 0.96 -7.73 -8.81
CA TYR A 104 1.64 -8.24 -7.61
C TYR A 104 3.12 -7.83 -7.53
N ASN A 105 3.78 -7.74 -8.68
CA ASN A 105 5.20 -7.39 -8.79
C ASN A 105 5.52 -5.92 -8.48
N ILE A 106 4.54 -5.00 -8.54
CA ILE A 106 4.75 -3.58 -8.27
C ILE A 106 4.03 -3.08 -7.01
N SER A 107 3.19 -3.93 -6.39
CA SER A 107 2.35 -3.57 -5.24
C SER A 107 3.11 -2.88 -4.12
N THR A 108 4.18 -3.49 -3.62
CA THR A 108 4.96 -2.94 -2.50
C THR A 108 5.66 -1.61 -2.86
N PRO A 109 6.43 -1.50 -3.97
CA PRO A 109 6.96 -0.21 -4.41
C PRO A 109 5.89 0.88 -4.58
N LEU A 110 4.72 0.52 -5.10
CA LEU A 110 3.63 1.46 -5.31
C LEU A 110 3.03 1.96 -4.01
N LEU A 111 2.86 1.10 -3.00
CA LEU A 111 2.42 1.52 -1.66
C LEU A 111 3.39 2.53 -1.04
N PHE A 112 4.70 2.32 -1.20
CA PHE A 112 5.70 3.29 -0.73
C PHE A 112 5.66 4.61 -1.52
N HIS A 113 5.50 4.56 -2.84
CA HIS A 113 5.32 5.75 -3.67
C HIS A 113 4.09 6.56 -3.24
N LEU A 114 2.95 5.90 -3.03
CA LEU A 114 1.71 6.54 -2.60
C LEU A 114 1.80 7.14 -1.18
N MET A 115 2.68 6.62 -0.33
CA MET A 115 2.92 7.15 1.01
C MET A 115 3.48 8.58 0.98
N GLU A 116 4.22 8.95 -0.08
CA GLU A 116 4.75 10.30 -0.29
C GLU A 116 3.61 11.33 -0.49
N PHE A 117 2.46 10.88 -1.00
CA PHE A 117 1.26 11.69 -1.23
C PHE A 117 0.22 11.57 -0.09
N SER A 118 0.59 10.98 1.05
CA SER A 118 -0.35 10.70 2.15
C SER A 118 -1.16 11.90 2.64
N ALA A 119 -0.62 13.13 2.57
CA ALA A 119 -1.33 14.36 2.93
C ALA A 119 -2.45 14.76 1.96
N GLN A 120 -2.40 14.27 0.72
CA GLN A 120 -3.40 14.54 -0.33
C GLN A 120 -4.44 13.43 -0.44
N ILE A 121 -4.18 12.28 0.17
CA ILE A 121 -5.02 11.08 0.08
C ILE A 121 -6.04 11.09 1.22
N ARG A 122 -7.29 10.76 0.91
CA ARG A 122 -8.33 10.49 1.89
C ARG A 122 -8.32 9.03 2.32
N ASP A 123 -8.33 8.13 1.36
CA ASP A 123 -8.21 6.69 1.57
C ASP A 123 -7.67 5.99 0.32
N MET A 124 -7.19 4.77 0.51
CA MET A 124 -6.81 3.89 -0.58
C MET A 124 -7.47 2.53 -0.39
N THR A 125 -7.95 1.90 -1.46
CA THR A 125 -8.53 0.56 -1.43
C THR A 125 -7.93 -0.31 -2.52
N PHE A 126 -7.12 -1.30 -2.13
CA PHE A 126 -6.38 -2.13 -3.07
C PHE A 126 -6.72 -3.60 -2.93
N MET A 127 -6.81 -4.28 -4.06
CA MET A 127 -6.73 -5.72 -4.12
C MET A 127 -5.28 -6.14 -4.35
N LEU A 128 -4.79 -7.02 -3.49
CA LEU A 128 -3.41 -7.49 -3.41
C LEU A 128 -3.38 -9.01 -3.21
N GLN A 129 -2.20 -9.64 -3.32
CA GLN A 129 -2.04 -11.02 -2.85
C GLN A 129 -2.32 -11.07 -1.35
N LYS A 130 -3.01 -12.13 -0.90
CA LYS A 130 -3.39 -12.30 0.50
C LYS A 130 -2.19 -12.22 1.46
N GLU A 131 -1.08 -12.87 1.14
CA GLU A 131 0.17 -12.82 1.92
C GLU A 131 0.71 -11.38 2.10
N VAL A 132 0.54 -10.51 1.10
CA VAL A 132 0.95 -9.11 1.21
C VAL A 132 0.05 -8.39 2.21
N VAL A 133 -1.27 -8.62 2.17
CA VAL A 133 -2.22 -8.04 3.13
C VAL A 133 -1.96 -8.55 4.54
N GLU A 134 -1.70 -9.85 4.72
CA GLU A 134 -1.31 -10.46 6.01
C GLU A 134 -0.10 -9.75 6.61
N ARG A 135 0.93 -9.51 5.80
CA ARG A 135 2.11 -8.74 6.23
C ARG A 135 1.80 -7.29 6.55
N MET A 136 0.86 -6.65 5.86
CA MET A 136 0.49 -5.25 6.14
C MET A 136 -0.17 -5.13 7.53
N VAL A 137 -1.07 -6.05 7.88
CA VAL A 137 -1.83 -6.01 9.15
C VAL A 137 -1.20 -6.83 10.27
N ALA A 138 -0.03 -7.44 10.04
CA ALA A 138 0.63 -8.30 11.00
C ALA A 138 0.89 -7.62 12.35
N GLU A 139 0.74 -8.39 13.43
CA GLU A 139 1.08 -7.97 14.79
C GLU A 139 2.51 -8.39 15.16
N PRO A 140 3.16 -7.71 16.12
CA PRO A 140 4.45 -8.16 16.65
C PRO A 140 4.42 -9.63 17.08
N CYS A 141 5.58 -10.29 16.98
CA CYS A 141 5.79 -11.72 17.21
C CYS A 141 5.16 -12.67 16.19
N SER A 142 4.53 -12.17 15.13
CA SER A 142 4.07 -13.00 14.00
C SER A 142 5.15 -13.19 12.93
N ASN A 143 5.00 -14.26 12.13
CA ASN A 143 5.91 -14.53 11.00
C ASN A 143 5.81 -13.49 9.87
N ASP A 144 4.69 -12.78 9.78
CA ASP A 144 4.43 -11.80 8.72
C ASP A 144 4.86 -10.37 9.11
N TYR A 145 5.12 -10.14 10.41
CA TYR A 145 5.59 -8.86 10.91
C TYR A 145 6.98 -8.52 10.39
N GLY A 146 7.11 -7.35 9.79
CA GLY A 146 8.34 -6.93 9.16
C GLY A 146 8.38 -5.46 8.78
N ARG A 147 9.36 -5.12 7.93
CA ARG A 147 9.55 -3.74 7.44
C ARG A 147 8.28 -3.18 6.80
N LEU A 148 7.58 -3.96 5.98
CA LEU A 148 6.36 -3.50 5.31
C LEU A 148 5.29 -3.09 6.35
N THR A 149 5.06 -3.96 7.32
CA THR A 149 4.14 -3.77 8.44
C THR A 149 4.41 -2.46 9.17
N ILE A 150 5.64 -2.29 9.64
CA ILE A 150 6.05 -1.14 10.47
C ILE A 150 5.92 0.16 9.69
N MET A 151 6.40 0.20 8.44
CA MET A 151 6.36 1.42 7.64
C MET A 151 4.93 1.84 7.32
N LEU A 152 4.05 0.89 7.00
CA LEU A 152 2.66 1.19 6.67
C LEU A 152 1.81 1.50 7.91
N GLN A 153 1.89 0.69 8.96
CA GLN A 153 1.12 0.92 10.20
C GLN A 153 1.50 2.23 10.89
N ARG A 154 2.73 2.73 10.68
CA ARG A 154 3.10 4.07 11.16
C ARG A 154 2.32 5.18 10.47
N ARG A 155 2.00 5.04 9.19
CA ARG A 155 1.40 6.11 8.38
C ARG A 155 -0.08 5.92 8.08
N PHE A 156 -0.59 4.71 8.23
CA PHE A 156 -1.96 4.35 7.86
C PHE A 156 -2.62 3.51 8.94
N HIS A 157 -3.93 3.72 9.10
CA HIS A 157 -4.83 2.69 9.61
C HIS A 157 -5.12 1.71 8.48
N LEU A 158 -5.08 0.42 8.79
CA LEU A 158 -5.23 -0.66 7.82
C LEU A 158 -6.48 -1.49 8.16
N GLU A 159 -7.36 -1.66 7.19
CA GLU A 159 -8.60 -2.43 7.34
C GLU A 159 -8.63 -3.57 6.32
N TRP A 160 -8.69 -4.81 6.80
CA TRP A 160 -8.95 -5.96 5.94
C TRP A 160 -10.43 -6.01 5.60
N LEU A 161 -10.78 -5.83 4.32
CA LEU A 161 -12.17 -5.73 3.88
C LEU A 161 -12.77 -7.08 3.48
N LEU A 162 -12.10 -7.83 2.61
CA LEU A 162 -12.57 -9.17 2.18
C LEU A 162 -11.47 -10.01 1.54
N ASP A 163 -11.67 -11.33 1.57
CA ASP A 163 -10.89 -12.31 0.82
C ASP A 163 -11.47 -12.51 -0.59
N VAL A 164 -10.59 -12.73 -1.57
CA VAL A 164 -10.96 -12.91 -2.98
C VAL A 164 -10.29 -14.18 -3.52
N PRO A 165 -11.05 -15.24 -3.82
CA PRO A 165 -10.49 -16.50 -4.31
C PRO A 165 -10.00 -16.39 -5.77
N PRO A 166 -9.06 -17.25 -6.21
CA PRO A 166 -8.56 -17.28 -7.58
C PRO A 166 -9.63 -17.42 -8.65
N THR A 167 -10.74 -18.09 -8.33
CA THR A 167 -11.88 -18.30 -9.24
C THR A 167 -12.57 -17.00 -9.64
N ALA A 168 -12.33 -15.91 -8.92
CA ALA A 168 -12.84 -14.59 -9.25
C ALA A 168 -12.14 -13.92 -10.45
N PHE A 169 -11.08 -14.53 -10.97
CA PHE A 169 -10.24 -13.96 -12.01
C PHE A 169 -10.17 -14.81 -13.27
N ASN A 170 -9.87 -14.15 -14.39
CA ASN A 170 -9.53 -14.79 -15.65
C ASN A 170 -8.28 -14.17 -16.31
N PRO A 171 -7.18 -14.92 -16.47
CA PRO A 171 -6.95 -16.26 -15.92
C PRO A 171 -6.89 -16.23 -14.37
N PRO A 172 -7.17 -17.35 -13.69
CA PRO A 172 -7.07 -17.42 -12.24
C PRO A 172 -5.60 -17.32 -11.77
N PRO A 173 -5.28 -16.51 -10.75
CA PRO A 173 -3.97 -16.51 -10.12
C PRO A 173 -3.70 -17.84 -9.39
N ARG A 174 -2.44 -18.04 -8.97
CA ARG A 174 -2.04 -19.25 -8.21
C ARG A 174 -2.26 -19.14 -6.70
N VAL A 175 -2.57 -17.94 -6.22
CA VAL A 175 -2.67 -17.60 -4.80
C VAL A 175 -3.94 -16.77 -4.58
N ASP A 176 -4.43 -16.78 -3.35
CA ASP A 176 -5.56 -15.94 -2.96
C ASP A 176 -5.19 -14.45 -3.00
N SER A 177 -6.21 -13.64 -3.25
CA SER A 177 -6.14 -12.19 -3.12
C SER A 177 -6.94 -11.73 -1.90
N ALA A 178 -6.66 -10.53 -1.43
CA ALA A 178 -7.47 -9.85 -0.41
C ALA A 178 -7.56 -8.36 -0.73
N VAL A 179 -8.64 -7.76 -0.27
CA VAL A 179 -8.91 -6.33 -0.41
C VAL A 179 -8.63 -5.65 0.92
N VAL A 180 -7.79 -4.62 0.89
CA VAL A 180 -7.38 -3.86 2.06
C VAL A 180 -7.63 -2.37 1.82
N ARG A 181 -8.10 -1.69 2.86
CA ARG A 181 -8.17 -0.23 2.90
C ARG A 181 -7.05 0.33 3.75
N LEU A 182 -6.48 1.43 3.27
CA LEU A 182 -5.47 2.22 3.97
C LEU A 182 -6.01 3.63 4.15
N ILE A 183 -6.05 4.11 5.39
CA ILE A 183 -6.51 5.46 5.73
C ILE A 183 -5.32 6.21 6.34
N PRO A 184 -4.84 7.31 5.74
CA PRO A 184 -3.73 8.08 6.31
C PRO A 184 -4.04 8.51 7.74
N LYS A 185 -3.08 8.31 8.64
CA LYS A 185 -3.15 8.82 10.00
C LYS A 185 -3.03 10.34 9.99
N THR A 186 -3.74 10.99 10.91
CA THR A 186 -3.63 12.43 11.11
C THR A 186 -2.26 12.80 11.69
N ALA A 187 -1.88 14.08 11.57
CA ALA A 187 -0.62 14.57 12.14
C ALA A 187 -0.53 14.37 13.66
N ALA A 188 -1.66 14.31 14.38
CA ALA A 188 -1.69 14.08 15.83
C ALA A 188 -1.45 12.60 16.19
N GLU A 189 -1.67 11.67 15.26
CA GLU A 189 -1.50 10.23 15.46
C GLU A 189 -0.11 9.73 15.07
N VAL A 190 0.70 10.57 14.41
CA VAL A 190 2.04 10.23 13.92
C VAL A 190 3.09 10.97 14.73
N VAL A 191 4.02 10.22 15.33
CA VAL A 191 5.18 10.81 15.99
C VAL A 191 6.08 11.47 14.94
N ALA A 192 6.35 12.76 15.10
CA ALA A 192 7.25 13.51 14.24
C ALA A 192 8.69 12.98 14.41
N LEU A 193 9.26 12.43 13.34
CA LEU A 193 10.57 11.80 13.32
C LEU A 193 11.32 12.15 12.03
N ASP A 194 12.64 12.01 12.04
CA ASP A 194 13.41 11.87 10.80
C ASP A 194 13.03 10.54 10.13
N GLU A 195 12.25 10.65 9.05
CA GLU A 195 11.76 9.51 8.27
C GLU A 195 12.88 8.65 7.67
N ALA A 196 13.99 9.28 7.26
CA ALA A 196 15.13 8.56 6.69
C ALA A 196 15.88 7.78 7.77
N LEU A 197 16.04 8.39 8.95
CA LEU A 197 16.60 7.71 10.11
C LEU A 197 15.72 6.54 10.56
N PHE A 198 14.41 6.75 10.68
CA PHE A 198 13.46 5.70 11.05
C PHE A 198 13.51 4.53 10.06
N ALA A 199 13.43 4.81 8.76
CA ALA A 199 13.52 3.78 7.72
C ALA A 199 14.85 3.00 7.81
N ARG A 200 15.96 3.68 8.09
CA ARG A 200 17.27 3.06 8.31
C ARG A 200 17.27 2.14 9.53
N VAL A 201 16.71 2.57 10.66
CA VAL A 201 16.61 1.74 11.88
C VAL A 201 15.83 0.46 11.59
N VAL A 202 14.64 0.58 10.98
CA VAL A 202 13.79 -0.56 10.65
C VAL A 202 14.51 -1.50 9.67
N GLN A 203 15.13 -0.95 8.61
CA GLN A 203 15.90 -1.74 7.65
C GLN A 203 17.05 -2.50 8.31
N THR A 204 17.82 -1.84 9.18
CA THR A 204 18.95 -2.45 9.88
C THR A 204 18.48 -3.54 10.83
N ALA A 205 17.38 -3.33 11.57
CA ALA A 205 16.82 -4.34 12.47
C ALA A 205 16.42 -5.63 11.74
N PHE A 206 15.77 -5.51 10.57
CA PHE A 206 15.32 -6.65 9.76
C PHE A 206 16.38 -7.22 8.79
N SER A 207 17.60 -6.70 8.80
CA SER A 207 18.69 -7.17 7.92
C SER A 207 19.04 -8.65 8.12
N GLN A 208 18.91 -9.15 9.35
CA GLN A 208 19.15 -10.56 9.71
C GLN A 208 18.03 -11.05 10.62
N ARG A 209 16.92 -11.51 10.03
CA ARG A 209 15.68 -11.86 10.74
C ARG A 209 15.85 -12.79 11.95
N ARG A 210 16.79 -13.74 11.89
CA ARG A 210 17.05 -14.72 12.96
C ARG A 210 17.96 -14.22 14.08
N LYS A 211 18.53 -13.01 13.96
CA LYS A 211 19.44 -12.41 14.94
C LYS A 211 18.70 -11.46 15.86
N THR A 212 19.23 -11.32 17.08
CA THR A 212 18.73 -10.42 18.12
C THR A 212 19.01 -8.95 17.78
N LEU A 213 18.28 -8.01 18.38
CA LEU A 213 18.42 -6.57 18.16
C LEU A 213 19.84 -6.07 18.44
N LYS A 214 20.53 -6.56 19.48
CA LYS A 214 21.94 -6.22 19.74
C LYS A 214 22.87 -6.55 18.56
N ASN A 215 22.57 -7.61 17.81
CA ASN A 215 23.41 -8.07 16.71
C ASN A 215 23.08 -7.34 15.41
N THR A 216 21.83 -6.90 15.24
CA THR A 216 21.40 -6.18 14.04
C THR A 216 21.59 -4.68 14.18
N LEU A 217 21.11 -4.08 15.27
CA LEU A 217 21.17 -2.65 15.55
C LEU A 217 22.45 -2.20 16.28
N GLY A 218 23.37 -3.09 16.66
CA GLY A 218 24.55 -2.71 17.47
C GLY A 218 25.49 -1.67 16.84
N SER A 219 25.40 -1.46 15.53
CA SER A 219 26.09 -0.36 14.83
C SER A 219 25.40 0.99 15.00
N LEU A 220 24.08 1.01 15.23
CA LEU A 220 23.27 2.21 15.40
C LEU A 220 23.02 2.53 16.88
N LEU A 221 22.65 1.54 17.68
CA LEU A 221 22.26 1.69 19.08
C LEU A 221 23.17 0.85 19.98
N LYS A 222 23.89 1.51 20.88
CA LYS A 222 24.77 0.87 21.87
C LYS A 222 23.97 0.25 23.02
N PRO A 223 24.53 -0.71 23.79
CA PRO A 223 23.85 -1.33 24.92
C PRO A 223 23.24 -0.34 25.92
N GLU A 224 23.92 0.78 26.16
CA GLU A 224 23.48 1.86 27.05
C GLU A 224 22.20 2.52 26.52
N GLY A 225 22.07 2.66 25.20
CA GLY A 225 20.86 3.19 24.55
C GLY A 225 19.67 2.24 24.67
N PHE A 226 19.88 0.93 24.54
CA PHE A 226 18.84 -0.07 24.82
C PHE A 226 18.36 0.00 26.27
N ALA A 227 19.30 0.10 27.22
CA ALA A 227 18.99 0.21 28.65
C ALA A 227 18.22 1.51 28.97
N ALA A 228 18.64 2.64 28.40
CA ALA A 228 17.97 3.94 28.58
C ALA A 228 16.53 3.94 28.06
N LEU A 229 16.25 3.18 26.99
CA LEU A 229 14.91 3.03 26.43
C LEU A 229 14.06 1.97 27.12
N GLY A 230 14.67 1.11 27.95
CA GLY A 230 14.01 -0.05 28.57
C GLY A 230 13.70 -1.16 27.57
N ILE A 231 14.48 -1.28 26.49
CA ILE A 231 14.27 -2.27 25.41
C ILE A 231 15.20 -3.47 25.63
N ASP A 232 14.64 -4.67 25.66
CA ASP A 232 15.41 -5.90 25.71
C ASP A 232 16.13 -6.16 24.37
N SER A 233 17.44 -5.90 24.36
CA SER A 233 18.31 -6.08 23.19
C SER A 233 18.46 -7.55 22.72
N THR A 234 17.99 -8.52 23.52
CA THR A 234 17.99 -9.95 23.17
C THR A 234 16.78 -10.36 22.34
N LEU A 235 15.74 -9.52 22.26
CA LEU A 235 14.61 -9.72 21.36
C LEU A 235 15.06 -9.75 19.90
N ARG A 236 14.25 -10.36 19.04
CA ARG A 236 14.40 -10.25 17.57
C ARG A 236 13.58 -9.08 17.06
N ALA A 237 13.93 -8.58 15.89
CA ALA A 237 13.22 -7.48 15.24
C ALA A 237 11.70 -7.72 15.14
N GLU A 238 11.29 -8.96 14.85
CA GLU A 238 9.87 -9.30 14.73
C GLU A 238 9.08 -9.20 16.04
N ALA A 239 9.75 -9.22 17.19
CA ALA A 239 9.12 -9.12 18.51
C ALA A 239 9.04 -7.67 19.03
N LEU A 240 9.63 -6.70 18.34
CA LEU A 240 9.66 -5.31 18.79
C LEU A 240 8.45 -4.53 18.23
N PRO A 241 7.61 -3.93 19.08
CA PRO A 241 6.48 -3.11 18.63
C PRO A 241 6.92 -1.85 17.87
N LEU A 242 6.05 -1.34 17.00
CA LEU A 242 6.27 -0.10 16.24
C LEU A 242 6.68 1.08 17.14
N ALA A 243 6.01 1.28 18.27
CA ALA A 243 6.30 2.39 19.18
C ALA A 243 7.75 2.37 19.69
N ASP A 244 8.35 1.20 19.89
CA ASP A 244 9.75 1.10 20.31
C ASP A 244 10.72 1.41 19.16
N TYR A 245 10.36 1.11 17.91
CA TYR A 245 11.12 1.58 16.75
C TYR A 245 11.12 3.11 16.65
N GLU A 246 9.98 3.75 16.91
CA GLU A 246 9.86 5.21 16.95
C GLU A 246 10.73 5.80 18.07
N ARG A 247 10.70 5.21 19.27
CA ARG A 247 11.55 5.62 20.40
C ARG A 247 13.04 5.46 20.12
N ILE A 248 13.45 4.39 19.44
CA ILE A 248 14.86 4.22 19.01
C ILE A 248 15.25 5.31 18.02
N ALA A 249 14.43 5.58 17.00
CA ALA A 249 14.73 6.61 16.01
C ALA A 249 14.83 8.00 16.64
N GLN A 250 13.91 8.34 17.55
CA GLN A 250 13.94 9.60 18.31
C GLN A 250 15.23 9.73 19.14
N HIS A 251 15.58 8.68 19.90
CA HIS A 251 16.79 8.68 20.73
C HIS A 251 18.07 8.90 19.90
N LEU A 252 18.16 8.26 18.73
CA LEU A 252 19.30 8.43 17.82
C LEU A 252 19.35 9.83 17.17
N ALA A 253 18.20 10.49 17.00
CA ALA A 253 18.15 11.86 16.49
C ALA A 253 18.63 12.88 17.55
N ASP A 254 18.24 12.67 18.81
CA ASP A 254 18.57 13.55 19.94
C ASP A 254 20.01 13.36 20.44
N SER A 255 20.59 12.18 20.20
CA SER A 255 21.96 11.82 20.54
C SER A 255 22.76 11.53 19.26
N PRO A 256 23.03 12.55 18.41
CA PRO A 256 23.82 12.32 17.21
C PRO A 256 25.16 11.72 17.62
N ALA A 257 25.48 10.56 17.04
CA ALA A 257 26.72 9.85 17.31
C ALA A 257 27.91 10.82 17.10
N THR A 258 28.64 11.09 18.17
CA THR A 258 30.00 11.67 18.11
C THR A 258 30.92 10.80 17.29
#